data_AF-A0A846DTN1-F1
#
_entry.id   AF-A0A846DTN1-F1
#
_cell.length_a   1.000
_cell.length_b   1.000
_cell.length_c   1.000
_cell.angle_alpha   90.00
_cell.angle_beta   90.00
_cell.angle_gamma   90.00
#
_symmetry.space_group_name_H-M   'P 1'
#
loop_
_entity.id
_entity.type
_entity.pdbx_description
1 polymer ?
#
loop_
_entity_poly.entity_id
_entity_poly.type
_entity_poly.pdbx_seq_one_letter_code
_entity_poly.pdbx_strand_id
1 'polypeptide(L)' 'MSDLEAETPKFPNTWQEIQANEIYQSKKGRLVSFSITQIKLGTLYDFYTCTANHFIDRKKV' A
#
# COMPACT_ATOMS: atom_id res chain seq x y z
N MET A 1 -8.78 21.68 -27.28
CA MET A 1 -8.13 20.43 -26.84
C MET A 1 -8.25 20.41 -25.33
N SER A 2 -9.01 19.47 -24.77
CA SER A 2 -9.09 19.32 -23.32
C SER A 2 -7.84 18.59 -22.86
N ASP A 3 -6.96 19.29 -22.15
CA ASP A 3 -5.90 18.66 -21.37
C ASP A 3 -6.57 17.70 -20.39
N LEU A 4 -6.52 16.42 -20.72
CA LEU A 4 -6.90 15.35 -19.80
C LEU A 4 -5.77 15.29 -18.77
N GLU A 5 -5.80 16.17 -17.76
CA GLU A 5 -4.91 16.04 -16.62
C GLU A 5 -5.15 14.65 -16.03
N ALA A 6 -4.19 13.75 -16.22
CA ALA A 6 -4.27 12.40 -15.68
C ALA A 6 -4.34 12.53 -14.15
N GLU A 7 -5.53 12.34 -13.57
CA GLU A 7 -5.70 12.37 -12.13
C GLU A 7 -4.79 11.33 -11.50
N THR A 8 -3.80 11.78 -10.73
CA THR A 8 -2.89 10.86 -10.03
C THR A 8 -3.69 10.02 -9.02
N PRO A 9 -3.59 8.69 -9.06
CA PRO A 9 -4.34 7.84 -8.14
C PRO A 9 -3.96 8.14 -6.69
N LYS A 10 -4.97 8.10 -5.81
CA LYS A 10 -4.75 8.24 -4.36
C LYS A 10 -3.98 7.04 -3.83
N PHE A 11 -3.09 7.28 -2.88
CA PHE A 11 -2.33 6.20 -2.24
C PHE A 11 -3.30 5.22 -1.53
N PRO A 12 -3.27 3.91 -1.88
CA PRO A 12 -4.17 2.91 -1.30
C PRO A 12 -3.88 2.66 0.17
N ASN A 13 -4.80 1.97 0.85
CA ASN A 13 -4.66 1.65 2.27
C ASN A 13 -3.89 0.35 2.53
N THR A 14 -3.71 -0.50 1.52
CA THR A 14 -3.06 -1.80 1.63
C THR A 14 -1.94 -1.95 0.63
N TRP A 15 -0.93 -2.77 0.94
CA TRP A 15 0.19 -2.99 0.03
C TRP A 15 -0.19 -3.84 -1.19
N GLN A 16 -1.24 -4.67 -1.09
CA GLN A 16 -1.73 -5.52 -2.19
C GLN A 16 -2.30 -4.71 -3.35
N GLU A 17 -2.78 -3.49 -3.09
CA GLU A 17 -3.39 -2.60 -4.09
C GLU A 17 -2.34 -1.76 -4.85
N ILE A 18 -1.07 -1.75 -4.41
CA ILE A 18 0.00 -0.94 -5.01
C ILE A 18 0.55 -1.63 -6.27
N GLN A 19 0.52 -0.91 -7.39
CA GLN A 19 1.07 -1.28 -8.68
C GLN A 19 2.49 -0.71 -8.83
N ALA A 20 3.43 -1.50 -9.36
CA ALA A 20 4.84 -1.10 -9.49
C ALA A 20 5.08 0.02 -10.52
N ASN A 21 4.15 0.21 -11.45
CA ASN A 21 4.27 1.17 -12.55
C ASN A 21 3.38 2.41 -12.34
N GLU A 22 2.82 2.58 -11.15
CA GLU A 22 1.97 3.73 -10.82
C GLU A 22 2.68 4.70 -9.87
N ILE A 23 2.35 5.98 -10.04
CA ILE A 23 2.74 7.06 -9.15
C ILE A 23 1.50 7.45 -8.34
N TYR A 24 1.60 7.36 -7.03
CA TYR A 24 0.51 7.66 -6.12
C TYR A 24 0.70 9.02 -5.45
N GLN A 25 -0.40 9.67 -5.13
CA GLN A 25 -0.39 10.85 -4.28
C GLN A 25 -0.67 10.48 -2.82
N SER A 26 0.28 10.78 -1.94
CA SER A 26 0.14 10.64 -0.50
C SER A 26 -0.85 11.66 0.08
N LYS A 27 -1.35 11.41 1.30
CA LYS A 27 -2.24 12.34 2.04
C LYS A 27 -1.65 13.74 2.27
N LYS A 28 -0.33 13.89 2.16
CA LYS A 28 0.38 15.18 2.28
C LYS A 28 0.64 15.84 0.92
N GLY A 29 0.01 15.35 -0.16
CA GLY A 29 0.19 15.87 -1.51
C GLY A 29 1.50 15.47 -2.20
N ARG A 30 2.33 14.64 -1.57
CA ARG A 30 3.60 14.17 -2.16
C ARG A 30 3.37 13.00 -3.10
N LEU A 31 4.07 13.01 -4.23
CA LEU A 31 4.10 11.89 -5.18
C LEU A 31 5.08 10.82 -4.72
N VAL A 32 4.65 9.56 -4.76
CA VAL A 32 5.44 8.40 -4.34
C VAL A 32 5.26 7.24 -5.33
N SER A 33 6.32 6.48 -5.54
CA SER A 33 6.32 5.24 -6.31
C SER A 33 7.09 4.15 -5.58
N PHE A 34 6.82 2.90 -5.93
CA PHE A 34 7.38 1.75 -5.23
C PHE A 34 7.95 0.75 -6.23
N SER A 35 9.15 0.27 -5.94
CA SER A 35 9.73 -0.86 -6.66
C SER A 35 8.97 -2.16 -6.35
N ILE A 36 9.06 -3.13 -7.26
CA ILE A 36 8.47 -4.47 -7.08
C ILE A 36 8.94 -5.09 -5.76
N THR A 37 10.21 -4.94 -5.39
CA THR A 37 10.77 -5.48 -4.14
C THR A 37 10.13 -4.84 -2.92
N GLN A 38 9.93 -3.52 -2.92
CA GLN A 38 9.25 -2.81 -1.81
C GLN A 38 7.80 -3.26 -1.67
N ILE A 39 7.08 -3.43 -2.78
CA ILE A 39 5.69 -3.91 -2.77
C ILE A 39 5.61 -5.32 -2.18
N LYS A 40 6.50 -6.23 -2.61
CA LYS A 40 6.56 -7.59 -2.06
C LYS A 40 6.83 -7.61 -0.55
N LEU A 41 7.77 -6.79 -0.09
CA LEU A 41 8.10 -6.68 1.34
C LEU A 41 6.92 -6.11 2.15
N GLY A 42 6.26 -5.08 1.64
CA GLY A 42 5.08 -4.49 2.26
C GLY A 42 3.91 -5.47 2.36
N THR A 43 3.63 -6.23 1.29
CA THR A 43 2.59 -7.27 1.29
C THR A 43 2.87 -8.38 2.30
N LEU A 44 4.13 -8.80 2.45
CA LEU A 44 4.52 -9.75 3.49
C LEU A 44 4.32 -9.16 4.89
N TYR A 45 4.69 -7.89 5.09
CA TYR A 45 4.49 -7.21 6.36
C TYR A 45 3.01 -7.13 6.76
N ASP A 46 2.11 -6.78 5.83
CA ASP A 46 0.66 -6.78 6.07
C ASP A 46 0.14 -8.17 6.47
N PHE A 47 0.62 -9.23 5.80
CA PHE A 47 0.25 -10.61 6.14
C PHE A 47 0.70 -11.01 7.55
N TYR A 48 1.95 -10.71 7.92
CA TYR A 48 2.50 -11.08 9.22
C TYR A 48 1.93 -10.25 10.37
N THR A 49 1.59 -8.97 10.14
CA THR A 49 0.96 -8.14 11.18
C THR A 49 -0.50 -8.53 11.42
N CYS A 50 -1.25 -8.90 10.37
CA CYS A 50 -2.60 -9.43 10.51
C CYS A 50 -2.63 -10.75 11.30
N THR A 51 -1.69 -11.65 11.03
CA THR A 51 -1.57 -12.93 11.74
C THR A 51 -1.07 -12.76 13.17
N ALA A 52 -0.08 -11.87 13.43
CA ALA A 52 0.43 -11.60 14.77
C ALA A 52 -0.67 -11.10 15.73
N ASN A 53 -1.57 -10.24 15.27
CA ASN A 53 -2.72 -9.79 16.06
C ASN A 53 -3.69 -10.94 16.39
N HIS A 54 -3.80 -11.95 15.51
CA HIS A 54 -4.63 -13.13 15.75
C HIS A 54 -3.99 -14.13 16.74
N PHE A 55 -2.66 -14.18 16.83
CA PHE A 55 -1.95 -15.02 17.80
C PHE A 55 -1.96 -14.45 19.24
N ILE A 56 -2.04 -13.12 19.40
CA ILE A 56 -2.13 -12.49 20.72
C ILE A 56 -3.52 -12.71 21.33
N ASP A 57 -4.58 -12.75 20.52
CA ASP A 57 -5.95 -12.98 21.00
C ASP A 57 -6.17 -14.43 21.50
N ARG A 58 -5.50 -15.42 20.89
CA ARG A 58 -5.61 -16.84 21.28
C ARG A 58 -4.80 -17.25 22.53
N LYS A 59 -4.03 -16.35 23.14
CA LYS A 59 -3.32 -16.61 24.41
C LYS A 59 -4.04 -16.11 25.66
N LYS A 60 -5.27 -15.59 25.54
CA LYS A 60 -6.17 -15.34 26.68
C LYS A 60 -7.24 -16.43 26.81
N VAL A 61 -6.82 -17.68 27.02
CA VAL A 61 -7.68 -18.72 27.63
C VAL A 61 -6.81 -19.53 28.58
#